data_AF-A0A2E7TST2-F1
#
_entry.id   AF-A0A2E7TST2-F1
#
_cell.length_a   1.000
_cell.length_b   1.000
_cell.length_c   1.000
_cell.angle_alpha   90.00
_cell.angle_beta   90.00
_cell.angle_gamma   90.00
#
_symmetry.space_group_name_H-M   'P 1'
#
loop_
_entity.id
_entity.type
_entity.pdbx_description
1 polymer ?
#
loop_
_entity_poly.entity_id
_entity_poly.type
_entity_poly.pdbx_seq_one_letter_code
_entity_poly.pdbx_strand_id
1 'polypeptide(L)'
;MLHRLIRVTSFLLTFGATSDLVGQSPGYMEFGQHLECVVANTCDSASVDDLGWIAAIQFDQPGWEFFNEHEKKRLTDGTIALRAFRPIQKEDIIELRPDHAVVLLHARHGPAIRLASISRNGVPIQSFLLRDHYGYLYEKNWRSFSFTEAVHYNPTLEGFEFFQLTYGYEPIPTRERPTQDPIYHQSYHLVTVDESGHISLGLSEETGDRMFNREPSRFVHHEVAFQEFSLFTVHDDAMPRNAIWEECFLTPGDMDAHDSLIIQLDFESKWSNRFFFLEPADGCSIVEVAQRHENILTFPGDGTTCSLENWNRFAAPWRDLHCTEHFFQTVSLNADEKRQFNAFEQGELLAAFEAECGAYDPEDDHTLIAVPSPYSPLVVVDCIVLRVRFESQIGGGENVIILKLASGC
;
A
#
# COMPACT_ATOMS: atom_id res chain seq x y z
N MET A 1 -55.14 -38.97 35.48
CA MET A 1 -53.68 -39.12 35.51
C MET A 1 -53.10 -37.71 35.58
N LEU A 2 -52.80 -37.22 36.79
CA LEU A 2 -51.44 -37.17 37.37
C LEU A 2 -50.50 -36.39 36.43
N HIS A 3 -49.90 -35.25 36.76
CA HIS A 3 -49.43 -34.68 38.04
C HIS A 3 -49.27 -33.14 37.89
N ARG A 4 -49.82 -32.35 38.83
CA ARG A 4 -49.15 -31.61 39.92
C ARG A 4 -48.27 -30.43 39.46
N LEU A 5 -48.61 -29.18 39.80
CA LEU A 5 -48.38 -28.47 41.09
C LEU A 5 -46.85 -28.26 41.32
N ILE A 6 -46.31 -27.11 41.74
CA ILE A 6 -46.81 -26.04 42.62
C ILE A 6 -45.80 -24.86 42.57
N ARG A 7 -46.30 -23.64 42.76
CA ARG A 7 -45.54 -22.44 43.15
C ARG A 7 -44.83 -22.62 44.49
N VAL A 8 -43.62 -22.09 44.68
CA VAL A 8 -43.24 -21.54 46.00
C VAL A 8 -42.44 -20.25 45.82
N THR A 9 -43.11 -19.13 46.10
CA THR A 9 -42.56 -17.90 46.66
C THR A 9 -41.93 -18.17 48.02
N SER A 10 -40.71 -17.68 48.25
CA SER A 10 -40.25 -17.33 49.60
C SER A 10 -39.32 -16.11 49.56
N PHE A 11 -39.87 -15.03 50.07
CA PHE A 11 -39.20 -13.84 50.58
C PHE A 11 -38.16 -14.25 51.65
N LEU A 12 -36.95 -13.70 51.58
CA LEU A 12 -36.07 -13.55 52.74
C LEU A 12 -35.51 -12.12 52.72
N LEU A 13 -36.06 -11.32 53.63
CA LEU A 13 -35.50 -10.07 54.11
C LEU A 13 -34.11 -10.34 54.69
N THR A 14 -33.15 -9.44 54.47
CA THR A 14 -32.58 -8.62 55.56
C THR A 14 -31.51 -7.65 55.05
N PHE A 15 -31.78 -6.37 55.35
CA PHE A 15 -30.87 -5.32 55.79
C PHE A 15 -29.45 -5.21 55.21
N GLY A 16 -29.19 -4.02 54.66
CA GLY A 16 -28.06 -3.24 55.16
C GLY A 16 -26.92 -2.98 54.18
N ALA A 17 -27.15 -2.08 53.21
CA ALA A 17 -26.25 -0.96 52.96
C ALA A 17 -26.93 -0.07 51.92
N THR A 18 -27.62 0.96 52.42
CA THR A 18 -27.62 2.25 51.72
C THR A 18 -26.16 2.68 51.65
N SER A 19 -25.45 2.27 50.59
CA SER A 19 -24.34 3.08 50.12
C SER A 19 -25.02 4.27 49.49
N ASP A 20 -25.03 5.37 50.23
CA ASP A 20 -25.29 6.70 49.70
C ASP A 20 -24.69 6.77 48.30
N LEU A 21 -25.54 6.88 47.28
CA LEU A 21 -25.14 7.60 46.08
C LEU A 21 -24.91 9.02 46.58
N VAL A 22 -23.73 9.23 47.14
CA VAL A 22 -23.16 10.54 47.34
C VAL A 22 -23.08 11.07 45.93
N GLY A 23 -24.11 11.81 45.53
CA GLY A 23 -23.96 12.88 44.57
C GLY A 23 -22.88 13.76 45.16
N GLN A 24 -21.63 13.46 44.81
CA GLN A 24 -20.53 14.35 45.08
C GLN A 24 -20.89 15.60 44.28
N SER A 25 -21.37 16.62 45.00
CA SER A 25 -21.03 17.99 44.64
C SER A 25 -19.54 17.95 44.34
N PRO A 26 -19.09 18.13 43.09
CA PRO A 26 -17.67 18.04 42.80
C PRO A 26 -17.04 19.18 43.60
N GLY A 27 -16.30 18.82 44.64
CA GLY A 27 -15.25 19.70 45.12
C GLY A 27 -14.44 20.07 43.89
N TYR A 28 -14.12 21.34 43.72
CA TYR A 28 -13.33 21.82 42.60
C TYR A 28 -12.08 20.94 42.49
N MET A 29 -12.07 20.06 41.49
CA MET A 29 -10.97 19.18 41.19
C MET A 29 -10.22 19.84 40.05
N GLU A 30 -8.94 20.10 40.25
CA GLU A 30 -8.11 20.66 39.18
C GLU A 30 -8.06 19.68 38.00
N PHE A 31 -8.00 20.23 36.79
CA PHE A 31 -8.08 19.45 35.56
C PHE A 31 -7.10 18.27 35.51
N GLY A 32 -5.87 18.47 35.97
CA GLY A 32 -4.84 17.43 36.03
C GLY A 32 -5.20 16.26 36.94
N GLN A 33 -5.83 16.53 38.09
CA GLN A 33 -6.31 15.48 39.00
C GLN A 33 -7.47 14.69 38.36
N HIS A 34 -8.31 15.37 37.58
CA HIS A 34 -9.37 14.72 36.81
C HIS A 34 -8.78 13.76 35.78
N LEU A 35 -7.73 14.17 35.05
CA LEU A 35 -7.04 13.31 34.10
C LEU A 35 -6.36 12.11 34.79
N GLU A 36 -5.75 12.29 35.96
CA GLU A 36 -5.20 11.18 36.75
C GLU A 36 -6.28 10.16 37.12
N CYS A 37 -7.47 10.64 37.49
CA CYS A 37 -8.62 9.78 37.77
C CYS A 37 -9.08 9.00 36.52
N VAL A 38 -9.05 9.61 35.33
CA VAL A 38 -9.36 8.91 34.07
C VAL A 38 -8.32 7.82 33.79
N VAL A 39 -7.02 8.11 33.94
CA VAL A 39 -5.95 7.11 33.76
C VAL A 39 -6.08 5.96 34.75
N ALA A 40 -6.41 6.27 36.01
CA ALA A 40 -6.65 5.30 37.08
C ALA A 40 -7.99 4.54 36.96
N ASN A 41 -8.81 4.86 35.96
CA ASN A 41 -10.17 4.33 35.75
C ASN A 41 -11.12 4.59 36.95
N THR A 42 -10.92 5.67 37.69
CA THR A 42 -11.84 6.12 38.76
C THR A 42 -12.84 7.16 38.27
N CYS A 43 -12.63 7.70 37.06
CA CYS A 43 -13.58 8.53 36.32
C CYS A 43 -13.64 8.06 34.85
N ASP A 44 -14.80 8.16 34.21
CA ASP A 44 -14.98 7.69 32.83
C ASP A 44 -14.34 8.62 31.79
N SER A 45 -14.33 9.93 32.06
CA SER A 45 -13.78 10.95 31.15
C SER A 45 -13.55 12.28 31.89
N ALA A 46 -12.76 13.17 31.29
CA ALA A 46 -12.55 14.54 31.78
C ALA A 46 -13.18 15.56 30.81
N SER A 47 -14.07 16.42 31.32
CA SER A 47 -14.69 17.46 30.51
C SER A 47 -13.70 18.56 30.14
N VAL A 48 -13.85 19.11 28.93
CA VAL A 48 -13.09 20.27 28.43
C VAL A 48 -13.98 21.49 28.17
N ASP A 49 -15.28 21.38 28.43
CA ASP A 49 -16.28 22.39 28.02
C ASP A 49 -16.04 23.74 28.69
N ASP A 50 -15.61 23.73 29.96
CA ASP A 50 -15.42 24.91 30.79
C ASP A 50 -13.98 25.49 30.70
N LEU A 51 -13.09 24.87 29.93
CA LEU A 51 -11.70 25.31 29.77
C LEU A 51 -11.54 26.48 28.78
N GLY A 52 -12.64 26.92 28.16
CA GLY A 52 -12.66 28.10 27.29
C GLY A 52 -12.12 27.84 25.89
N TRP A 53 -11.08 28.58 25.50
CA TRP A 53 -10.53 28.60 24.14
C TRP A 53 -9.06 28.22 24.17
N ILE A 54 -8.62 27.46 23.17
CA ILE A 54 -7.21 27.06 23.02
C ILE A 54 -6.64 27.69 21.76
N ALA A 55 -5.39 28.17 21.85
CA ALA A 55 -4.67 28.66 20.69
C ALA A 55 -4.48 27.52 19.67
N ALA A 56 -4.76 27.79 18.40
CA ALA A 56 -4.51 26.88 17.30
C ALA A 56 -3.25 27.34 16.56
N ILE A 57 -2.19 26.56 16.65
CA ILE A 57 -0.94 26.89 15.98
C ILE A 57 -0.93 26.34 14.55
N GLN A 58 -0.20 27.03 13.68
CA GLN A 58 0.01 26.67 12.29
C GLN A 58 1.50 26.81 11.99
N PHE A 59 2.03 25.95 11.12
CA PHE A 59 3.42 26.03 10.68
C PHE A 59 3.48 26.62 9.28
N ASP A 60 4.42 27.53 9.06
CA ASP A 60 4.69 28.11 7.75
C ASP A 60 5.69 27.22 7.02
N GLN A 61 5.19 26.32 6.19
CA GLN A 61 5.96 25.37 5.38
C GLN A 61 5.50 25.44 3.93
N PRO A 62 6.42 25.31 2.95
CA PRO A 62 6.04 25.18 1.54
C PRO A 62 5.05 24.03 1.35
N GLY A 63 3.97 24.27 0.61
CA GLY A 63 2.91 23.28 0.35
C GLY A 63 1.82 23.20 1.42
N TRP A 64 1.90 24.01 2.48
CA TRP A 64 0.89 24.08 3.55
C TRP A 64 -0.01 25.31 3.47
N GLU A 65 0.21 26.19 2.50
CA GLU A 65 -0.46 27.50 2.41
C GLU A 65 -1.97 27.34 2.33
N PHE A 66 -2.44 26.44 1.46
CA PHE A 66 -3.86 26.16 1.30
C PHE A 66 -4.48 25.56 2.57
N PHE A 67 -3.76 24.63 3.22
CA PHE A 67 -4.17 24.07 4.51
C PHE A 67 -4.30 25.15 5.58
N ASN A 68 -3.28 25.99 5.73
CA ASN A 68 -3.26 27.03 6.74
C ASN A 68 -4.41 28.02 6.52
N GLU A 69 -4.66 28.43 5.28
CA GLU A 69 -5.79 29.30 4.93
C GLU A 69 -7.15 28.65 5.19
N HIS A 70 -7.29 27.34 4.96
CA HIS A 70 -8.53 26.64 5.23
C HIS A 70 -8.79 26.47 6.74
N GLU A 71 -7.77 26.08 7.50
CA GLU A 71 -7.91 25.97 8.96
C GLU A 71 -8.25 27.33 9.57
N LYS A 72 -7.65 28.44 9.11
CA LYS A 72 -7.97 29.81 9.58
C LYS A 72 -9.47 30.13 9.50
N LYS A 73 -10.18 29.64 8.49
CA LYS A 73 -11.64 29.84 8.35
C LYS A 73 -12.46 29.16 9.45
N ARG A 74 -11.90 28.16 10.12
CA ARG A 74 -12.51 27.44 11.24
C ARG A 74 -12.12 28.01 12.61
N LEU A 75 -11.15 28.92 12.65
CA LEU A 75 -10.67 29.56 13.88
C LEU A 75 -11.40 30.88 14.13
N THR A 76 -11.53 31.24 15.41
CA THR A 76 -11.97 32.57 15.84
C THR A 76 -10.76 33.27 16.47
N ASP A 77 -10.23 34.29 15.80
CA ASP A 77 -9.02 35.02 16.23
C ASP A 77 -7.81 34.11 16.56
N GLY A 78 -7.60 33.07 15.74
CA GLY A 78 -6.51 32.10 15.94
C GLY A 78 -6.77 31.08 17.06
N THR A 79 -7.98 31.02 17.60
CA THR A 79 -8.35 30.09 18.68
C THR A 79 -9.52 29.18 18.28
N ILE A 80 -9.66 28.07 19.01
CA ILE A 80 -10.78 27.14 18.89
C ILE A 80 -11.43 26.88 20.26
N ALA A 81 -12.76 26.83 20.31
CA ALA A 81 -13.49 26.63 21.55
C ALA A 81 -13.39 25.16 22.00
N LEU A 82 -12.98 24.91 23.24
CA LEU A 82 -12.80 23.56 23.76
C LEU A 82 -14.12 22.78 23.91
N ARG A 83 -15.25 23.49 24.09
CA ARG A 83 -16.60 22.90 24.05
C ARG A 83 -16.96 22.21 22.72
N ALA A 84 -16.20 22.44 21.65
CA ALA A 84 -16.41 21.77 20.36
C ALA A 84 -15.92 20.31 20.35
N PHE A 85 -15.20 19.88 21.40
CA PHE A 85 -14.61 18.56 21.51
C PHE A 85 -15.37 17.71 22.53
N ARG A 86 -15.30 16.38 22.35
CA ARG A 86 -15.86 15.43 23.31
C ARG A 86 -15.02 15.43 24.60
N PRO A 87 -15.57 14.98 25.74
CA PRO A 87 -14.77 14.72 26.94
C PRO A 87 -13.59 13.78 26.65
N ILE A 88 -12.44 14.04 27.29
CA ILE A 88 -11.20 13.28 27.13
C ILE A 88 -11.36 11.91 27.79
N GLN A 89 -11.13 10.86 27.02
CA GLN A 89 -11.10 9.47 27.48
C GLN A 89 -9.66 9.02 27.72
N LYS A 90 -9.48 7.81 28.26
CA LYS A 90 -8.16 7.30 28.63
C LYS A 90 -7.20 7.20 27.44
N GLU A 91 -7.70 6.76 26.30
CA GLU A 91 -6.99 6.64 25.02
C GLU A 91 -6.59 8.00 24.43
N ASP A 92 -7.27 9.08 24.83
CA ASP A 92 -6.95 10.43 24.39
C ASP A 92 -5.78 11.03 25.20
N ILE A 93 -5.37 10.40 26.32
CA ILE A 93 -4.28 10.88 27.18
C ILE A 93 -2.96 10.25 26.73
N ILE A 94 -2.11 11.07 26.13
CA ILE A 94 -0.83 10.65 25.57
C ILE A 94 0.24 10.67 26.66
N GLU A 95 0.30 11.76 27.40
CA GLU A 95 1.27 11.93 28.47
C GLU A 95 0.74 12.87 29.55
N LEU A 96 0.96 12.50 30.82
CA LEU A 96 0.72 13.37 31.97
C LEU A 96 2.08 13.81 32.53
N ARG A 97 2.49 15.04 32.20
CA ARG A 97 3.72 15.64 32.70
C ARG A 97 3.45 16.42 34.00
N PRO A 98 4.50 16.82 34.74
CA PRO A 98 4.33 17.57 36.00
C PRO A 98 3.54 18.88 35.85
N ASP A 99 3.73 19.61 34.74
CA ASP A 99 3.18 20.96 34.57
C ASP A 99 2.04 21.05 33.55
N HIS A 100 1.93 20.06 32.65
CA HIS A 100 0.88 19.98 31.63
C HIS A 100 0.53 18.54 31.27
N ALA A 101 -0.57 18.38 30.55
CA ALA A 101 -0.99 17.15 29.93
C ALA A 101 -0.95 17.32 28.41
N VAL A 102 -0.47 16.27 27.73
CA VAL A 102 -0.53 16.13 26.28
C VAL A 102 -1.68 15.19 25.96
N VAL A 103 -2.68 15.70 25.23
CA VAL A 103 -3.93 15.00 24.98
C VAL A 103 -4.38 15.16 23.53
N LEU A 104 -5.22 14.23 23.07
CA LEU A 104 -5.93 14.32 21.81
C LEU A 104 -7.34 14.88 22.05
N LEU A 105 -7.70 15.90 21.28
CA LEU A 105 -9.04 16.49 21.26
C LEU A 105 -9.79 16.01 20.03
N HIS A 106 -10.78 15.16 20.24
CA HIS A 106 -11.67 14.65 19.20
C HIS A 106 -12.89 15.55 19.06
N ALA A 107 -13.13 16.07 17.85
CA ALA A 107 -14.28 16.92 17.61
C ALA A 107 -15.59 16.16 17.90
N ARG A 108 -16.58 16.84 18.48
CA ARG A 108 -17.93 16.26 18.68
C ARG A 108 -18.60 15.91 17.34
N HIS A 109 -18.23 16.64 16.28
CA HIS A 109 -18.76 16.48 14.95
C HIS A 109 -17.63 16.52 13.92
N GLY A 110 -17.63 15.53 13.01
CA GLY A 110 -16.63 15.41 11.95
C GLY A 110 -15.37 14.64 12.37
N PRO A 111 -14.41 14.49 11.44
CA PRO A 111 -13.23 13.64 11.64
C PRO A 111 -12.06 14.33 12.34
N ALA A 112 -12.21 15.59 12.75
CA ALA A 112 -11.09 16.40 13.22
C ALA A 112 -10.54 15.90 14.55
N ILE A 113 -9.22 15.70 14.61
CA ILE A 113 -8.48 15.37 15.82
C ILE A 113 -7.33 16.37 15.96
N ARG A 114 -7.23 16.99 17.13
CA ARG A 114 -6.15 17.92 17.46
C ARG A 114 -5.26 17.35 18.54
N LEU A 115 -3.95 17.51 18.38
CA LEU A 115 -3.02 17.46 19.50
C LEU A 115 -3.24 18.71 20.35
N ALA A 116 -3.29 18.56 21.67
CA ALA A 116 -3.40 19.68 22.58
C ALA A 116 -2.50 19.52 23.79
N SER A 117 -2.01 20.66 24.26
CA SER A 117 -1.28 20.78 25.50
C SER A 117 -2.07 21.69 26.43
N ILE A 118 -2.36 21.22 27.65
CA ILE A 118 -3.16 21.93 28.65
C ILE A 118 -2.45 21.80 30.00
N SER A 119 -2.23 22.90 30.70
CA SER A 119 -1.59 22.87 32.02
C SER A 119 -2.40 22.04 33.02
N ARG A 120 -1.76 21.58 34.10
CA ARG A 120 -2.46 20.78 35.14
C ARG A 120 -3.62 21.52 35.80
N ASN A 121 -3.59 22.85 35.88
CA ASN A 121 -4.69 23.65 36.42
C ASN A 121 -5.79 23.96 35.39
N GLY A 122 -5.70 23.42 34.16
CA GLY A 122 -6.73 23.54 33.12
C GLY A 122 -6.60 24.76 32.21
N VAL A 123 -5.47 25.47 32.25
CA VAL A 123 -5.19 26.58 31.32
C VAL A 123 -4.73 26.00 29.98
N PRO A 124 -5.44 26.26 28.87
CA PRO A 124 -5.04 25.78 27.55
C PRO A 124 -3.74 26.44 27.09
N ILE A 125 -2.79 25.66 26.55
CA ILE A 125 -1.51 26.18 26.05
C ILE A 125 -1.62 26.35 24.53
N GLN A 126 -1.60 25.25 23.77
CA GLN A 126 -1.65 25.25 22.31
C GLN A 126 -2.28 23.97 21.77
N SER A 127 -2.79 24.04 20.55
CA SER A 127 -3.31 22.89 19.81
C SER A 127 -2.90 22.90 18.34
N PHE A 128 -2.73 21.72 17.77
CA PHE A 128 -2.39 21.52 16.36
C PHE A 128 -3.30 20.47 15.72
N LEU A 129 -3.72 20.69 14.47
CA LEU A 129 -4.61 19.78 13.75
C LEU A 129 -3.84 18.60 13.13
N LEU A 130 -3.95 17.43 13.77
CA LEU A 130 -3.31 16.20 13.32
C LEU A 130 -4.11 15.48 12.23
N ARG A 131 -5.44 15.47 12.38
CA ARG A 131 -6.34 14.84 11.41
C ARG A 131 -7.41 15.80 10.96
N ASP A 132 -7.57 15.90 9.65
CA ASP A 132 -8.71 16.53 9.01
C ASP A 132 -8.88 16.01 7.60
N HIS A 133 -10.13 15.99 7.14
CA HIS A 133 -10.48 15.62 5.77
C HIS A 133 -11.30 16.78 5.21
N TYR A 134 -10.80 17.44 4.17
CA TYR A 134 -11.60 18.41 3.45
C TYR A 134 -11.31 18.40 1.96
N GLY A 135 -12.34 18.72 1.19
CA GLY A 135 -12.26 18.71 -0.26
C GLY A 135 -13.23 19.73 -0.84
N TYR A 136 -12.72 20.59 -1.73
CA TYR A 136 -13.53 21.58 -2.41
C TYR A 136 -13.19 21.64 -3.89
N LEU A 137 -14.15 21.24 -4.74
CA LEU A 137 -14.12 21.24 -6.21
C LEU A 137 -12.86 20.64 -6.83
N TYR A 138 -11.77 21.41 -6.85
CA TYR A 138 -10.53 21.12 -7.56
C TYR A 138 -9.39 20.68 -6.63
N GLU A 139 -9.51 20.78 -5.31
CA GLU A 139 -8.43 20.39 -4.39
C GLU A 139 -8.99 19.71 -3.13
N LYS A 140 -8.32 18.64 -2.71
CA LYS A 140 -8.65 17.86 -1.52
C LYS A 140 -7.40 17.66 -0.70
N ASN A 141 -7.53 17.87 0.61
CA ASN A 141 -6.45 17.70 1.56
C ASN A 141 -6.88 16.69 2.63
N TRP A 142 -5.97 15.78 2.93
CA TRP A 142 -6.17 14.72 3.90
C TRP A 142 -4.94 14.66 4.81
N ARG A 143 -5.16 14.81 6.12
CA ARG A 143 -4.14 14.52 7.13
C ARG A 143 -4.50 13.30 7.95
N SER A 144 -3.59 12.34 7.99
CA SER A 144 -3.72 11.13 8.79
C SER A 144 -2.38 10.41 8.84
N PHE A 145 -2.17 9.55 9.83
CA PHE A 145 -1.02 8.65 9.81
C PHE A 145 -1.17 7.59 8.72
N SER A 146 -2.33 6.96 8.63
CA SER A 146 -2.70 6.05 7.54
C SER A 146 -4.19 6.15 7.24
N PHE A 147 -4.69 5.33 6.31
CA PHE A 147 -6.14 5.27 6.03
C PHE A 147 -6.93 4.63 7.17
N THR A 148 -6.32 3.72 7.93
CA THR A 148 -6.94 2.95 9.00
C THR A 148 -6.61 3.50 10.39
N GLU A 149 -5.48 4.19 10.52
CA GLU A 149 -5.01 4.83 11.74
C GLU A 149 -4.97 6.35 11.57
N ALA A 150 -5.84 7.02 12.32
CA ALA A 150 -6.07 8.45 12.27
C ALA A 150 -4.84 9.28 12.70
N VAL A 151 -4.15 8.81 13.72
CA VAL A 151 -3.02 9.46 14.40
C VAL A 151 -2.13 8.36 14.96
N HIS A 152 -0.81 8.57 14.92
CA HIS A 152 0.16 7.64 15.48
C HIS A 152 1.15 8.42 16.35
N TYR A 153 1.34 7.96 17.58
CA TYR A 153 2.37 8.47 18.47
C TYR A 153 3.58 7.55 18.42
N ASN A 154 4.73 8.07 18.01
CA ASN A 154 5.99 7.36 18.00
C ASN A 154 6.70 7.62 19.34
N PRO A 155 6.75 6.63 20.26
CA PRO A 155 7.36 6.80 21.57
C PRO A 155 8.88 6.95 21.51
N THR A 156 9.54 6.50 20.42
CA THR A 156 10.99 6.64 20.24
C THR A 156 11.37 8.06 19.83
N LEU A 157 10.54 8.71 19.01
CA LEU A 157 10.74 10.08 18.57
C LEU A 157 10.00 11.12 19.42
N GLU A 158 9.23 10.66 20.42
CA GLU A 158 8.42 11.47 21.32
C GLU A 158 7.50 12.46 20.59
N GLY A 159 6.84 11.97 19.52
CA GLY A 159 6.04 12.83 18.64
C GLY A 159 4.98 12.10 17.84
N PHE A 160 4.10 12.89 17.23
CA PHE A 160 3.05 12.41 16.35
C PHE A 160 3.49 12.44 14.90
N GLU A 161 3.40 11.27 14.27
CA GLU A 161 3.67 11.08 12.86
C GLU A 161 2.38 11.20 12.08
N PHE A 162 2.40 11.92 10.97
CA PHE A 162 1.29 11.97 10.04
C PHE A 162 1.74 12.33 8.63
N PHE A 163 0.93 11.92 7.66
CA PHE A 163 1.06 12.35 6.27
C PHE A 163 0.03 13.40 5.95
N GLN A 164 0.43 14.35 5.12
CA GLN A 164 -0.48 15.26 4.44
C GLN A 164 -0.51 14.89 2.97
N LEU A 165 -1.68 14.49 2.48
CA LEU A 165 -1.94 14.32 1.06
C LEU A 165 -2.75 15.51 0.57
N THR A 166 -2.23 16.19 -0.45
CA THR A 166 -2.95 17.18 -1.23
C THR A 166 -3.13 16.63 -2.63
N TYR A 167 -4.38 16.41 -3.04
CA TYR A 167 -4.70 15.90 -4.37
C TYR A 167 -5.79 16.73 -5.05
N GLY A 168 -5.60 17.06 -6.32
CA GLY A 168 -6.48 17.99 -7.02
C GLY A 168 -6.11 18.22 -8.48
N TYR A 169 -6.65 19.30 -9.03
CA TYR A 169 -6.39 19.83 -10.36
C TYR A 169 -6.12 21.33 -10.25
N GLU A 170 -5.23 21.87 -11.08
CA GLU A 170 -5.17 23.32 -11.23
C GLU A 170 -6.57 23.88 -11.60
N PRO A 171 -6.97 25.05 -11.05
CA PRO A 171 -8.25 25.68 -11.38
C PRO A 171 -8.38 25.97 -12.89
N ILE A 172 -9.62 26.14 -13.37
CA ILE A 172 -10.06 26.19 -14.78
C ILE A 172 -8.93 26.59 -15.76
N PRO A 173 -8.59 25.71 -16.74
CA PRO A 173 -7.47 25.93 -17.64
C PRO A 173 -7.62 27.25 -18.38
N THR A 174 -6.53 28.01 -18.45
CA THR A 174 -6.51 29.29 -19.16
C THR A 174 -6.12 29.06 -20.62
N ARG A 175 -6.32 30.07 -21.47
CA ARG A 175 -5.91 30.00 -22.88
C ARG A 175 -4.39 29.80 -23.07
N GLU A 176 -3.62 30.10 -22.03
CA GLU A 176 -2.14 29.98 -21.97
C GLU A 176 -1.69 28.64 -21.35
N ARG A 177 -2.54 28.00 -20.53
CA ARG A 177 -2.34 26.67 -19.94
C ARG A 177 -3.61 25.82 -20.15
N PRO A 178 -3.74 25.15 -21.31
CA PRO A 178 -4.97 24.48 -21.70
C PRO A 178 -5.21 23.15 -20.96
N THR A 179 -4.22 22.63 -20.24
CA THR A 179 -4.31 21.38 -19.46
C THR A 179 -4.57 21.69 -17.99
N GLN A 180 -5.44 20.88 -17.36
CA GLN A 180 -5.51 20.81 -15.90
C GLN A 180 -4.50 19.76 -15.46
N ASP A 181 -3.35 20.21 -14.99
CA ASP A 181 -2.36 19.29 -14.44
C ASP A 181 -2.87 18.81 -13.08
N PRO A 182 -2.87 17.50 -12.82
CA PRO A 182 -3.26 16.99 -11.53
C PRO A 182 -2.17 17.33 -10.52
N ILE A 183 -2.59 17.91 -9.39
CA ILE A 183 -1.71 18.15 -8.25
C ILE A 183 -1.77 16.89 -7.41
N TYR A 184 -0.64 16.22 -7.25
CA TYR A 184 -0.45 15.16 -6.25
C TYR A 184 0.78 15.53 -5.44
N HIS A 185 0.56 15.98 -4.22
CA HIS A 185 1.65 16.26 -3.29
C HIS A 185 1.41 15.53 -1.99
N GLN A 186 2.42 14.78 -1.57
CA GLN A 186 2.44 14.15 -0.27
C GLN A 186 3.70 14.50 0.49
N SER A 187 3.51 14.75 1.77
CA SER A 187 4.57 15.04 2.71
C SER A 187 4.34 14.28 4.02
N TYR A 188 5.45 13.89 4.64
CA TYR A 188 5.49 13.26 5.95
C TYR A 188 5.95 14.28 6.99
N HIS A 189 5.34 14.21 8.17
CA HIS A 189 5.56 15.17 9.23
C HIS A 189 5.62 14.51 10.60
N LEU A 190 6.46 15.09 11.45
CA LEU A 190 6.56 14.77 12.87
C LEU A 190 6.31 16.05 13.67
N VAL A 191 5.33 16.03 14.56
CA VAL A 191 5.12 17.11 15.54
C VAL A 191 5.38 16.63 16.96
N THR A 192 6.10 17.42 17.73
CA THR A 192 6.51 17.10 19.10
C THR A 192 5.97 18.14 20.07
N VAL A 193 5.93 17.81 21.36
CA VAL A 193 5.55 18.73 22.44
C VAL A 193 6.71 18.89 23.41
N ASP A 194 7.19 20.11 23.60
CA ASP A 194 8.31 20.41 24.48
C ASP A 194 7.94 20.34 25.98
N GLU A 195 8.93 20.48 26.85
CA GLU A 195 8.76 20.46 28.31
C GLU A 195 7.84 21.57 28.83
N SER A 196 7.68 22.67 28.09
CA SER A 196 6.78 23.79 28.44
C SER A 196 5.38 23.63 27.84
N GLY A 197 5.14 22.56 27.09
CA GLY A 197 3.86 22.29 26.46
C GLY A 197 3.65 22.99 25.12
N HIS A 198 4.68 23.57 24.50
CA HIS A 198 4.59 24.13 23.15
C HIS A 198 4.76 23.05 22.10
N ILE A 199 3.96 23.15 21.03
CA ILE A 199 3.99 22.19 19.93
C ILE A 199 4.94 22.70 18.85
N SER A 200 5.84 21.84 18.38
CA SER A 200 6.82 22.16 17.34
C SER A 200 6.80 21.14 16.20
N LEU A 201 7.17 21.59 15.00
CA LEU A 201 7.36 20.73 13.84
C LEU A 201 8.80 20.21 13.86
N GLY A 202 8.98 18.95 14.25
CA GLY A 202 10.29 18.31 14.34
C GLY A 202 10.85 17.87 12.99
N LEU A 203 9.97 17.43 12.07
CA LEU A 203 10.34 17.00 10.73
C LEU A 203 9.22 17.32 9.73
N SER A 204 9.61 17.70 8.52
CA SER A 204 8.71 17.91 7.38
C SER A 204 9.46 17.61 6.09
N GLU A 205 9.04 16.56 5.38
CA GLU A 205 9.70 16.11 4.16
C GLU A 205 8.69 15.74 3.07
N GLU A 206 9.02 16.03 1.81
CA GLU A 206 8.25 15.56 0.67
C GLU A 206 8.50 14.07 0.44
N THR A 207 7.46 13.28 0.21
CA THR A 207 7.58 11.83 0.04
C THR A 207 7.52 11.38 -1.42
N GLY A 208 7.29 12.30 -2.36
CA GLY A 208 7.02 12.00 -3.77
C GLY A 208 5.71 11.21 -3.96
N ASP A 209 5.68 10.32 -4.96
CA ASP A 209 4.50 9.51 -5.33
C ASP A 209 4.14 8.38 -4.33
N ARG A 210 4.79 8.33 -3.17
CA ARG A 210 4.52 7.32 -2.13
C ARG A 210 3.20 7.60 -1.42
N MET A 211 2.07 7.18 -2.00
CA MET A 211 0.73 7.33 -1.41
C MET A 211 0.59 6.63 -0.04
N PHE A 212 0.54 7.42 1.04
CA PHE A 212 0.41 7.06 2.47
C PHE A 212 1.37 5.96 2.97
N ASN A 213 1.73 5.95 4.26
CA ASN A 213 2.12 4.69 4.88
C ASN A 213 0.89 3.77 4.78
N ARG A 214 0.86 2.93 3.75
CA ARG A 214 0.17 1.65 3.83
C ARG A 214 0.77 0.95 5.04
N GLU A 215 -0.09 0.32 5.84
CA GLU A 215 0.22 -0.54 6.99
C GLU A 215 1.57 -1.27 6.83
N PRO A 216 2.32 -1.55 7.90
CA PRO A 216 3.64 -2.20 7.82
C PRO A 216 3.60 -3.28 6.75
N SER A 217 4.24 -3.01 5.60
CA SER A 217 4.05 -3.81 4.40
C SER A 217 4.35 -5.25 4.76
N ARG A 218 3.33 -6.10 4.76
CA ARG A 218 3.55 -7.53 4.84
C ARG A 218 4.06 -7.91 3.46
N PHE A 219 5.38 -8.04 3.36
CA PHE A 219 5.97 -8.54 2.13
C PHE A 219 5.67 -10.03 2.03
N VAL A 220 5.00 -10.41 0.94
CA VAL A 220 4.83 -11.81 0.59
C VAL A 220 6.02 -12.19 -0.26
N HIS A 221 6.73 -13.22 0.21
CA HIS A 221 7.86 -13.80 -0.48
C HIS A 221 7.35 -14.91 -1.40
N HIS A 222 7.77 -14.87 -2.65
CA HIS A 222 7.56 -15.97 -3.59
C HIS A 222 8.90 -16.54 -3.97
N GLU A 223 9.01 -17.85 -3.83
CA GLU A 223 10.27 -18.57 -3.99
C GLU A 223 10.15 -19.62 -5.09
N VAL A 224 11.20 -19.68 -5.90
CA VAL A 224 11.53 -20.80 -6.77
C VAL A 224 12.82 -21.39 -6.25
N ALA A 225 12.75 -22.57 -5.64
CA ALA A 225 13.91 -23.25 -5.10
C ALA A 225 14.38 -24.34 -6.06
N PHE A 226 15.62 -24.19 -6.55
CA PHE A 226 16.40 -25.25 -7.20
C PHE A 226 17.31 -25.92 -6.17
N GLN A 227 17.95 -27.02 -6.55
CA GLN A 227 18.93 -27.68 -5.68
C GLN A 227 20.12 -26.77 -5.34
N GLU A 228 20.55 -25.93 -6.29
CA GLU A 228 21.78 -25.12 -6.16
C GLU A 228 21.54 -23.69 -5.68
N PHE A 229 20.30 -23.19 -5.77
CA PHE A 229 19.93 -21.86 -5.30
C PHE A 229 18.42 -21.69 -5.14
N SER A 230 18.02 -20.72 -4.33
CA SER A 230 16.66 -20.19 -4.29
C SER A 230 16.60 -18.83 -4.99
N LEU A 231 15.63 -18.64 -5.89
CA LEU A 231 15.27 -17.34 -6.46
C LEU A 231 14.01 -16.84 -5.77
N PHE A 232 14.05 -15.63 -5.22
CA PHE A 232 12.87 -15.01 -4.62
C PHE A 232 12.56 -13.63 -5.18
N THR A 233 11.27 -13.34 -5.24
CA THR A 233 10.71 -12.01 -5.46
C THR A 233 9.79 -11.67 -4.29
N VAL A 234 9.67 -10.38 -4.01
CA VAL A 234 8.76 -9.88 -2.97
C VAL A 234 7.72 -8.97 -3.60
N HIS A 235 6.50 -9.04 -3.11
CA HIS A 235 5.51 -8.01 -3.37
C HIS A 235 4.85 -7.59 -2.05
N ASP A 236 4.26 -6.40 -2.08
CA ASP A 236 3.45 -5.88 -0.98
C ASP A 236 2.07 -6.56 -1.03
N ASP A 237 1.66 -7.27 0.04
CA ASP A 237 0.34 -7.92 0.18
C ASP A 237 -0.83 -6.94 -0.07
N ALA A 238 -0.61 -5.64 0.16
CA ALA A 238 -1.59 -4.59 -0.15
C ALA A 238 -1.72 -4.27 -1.66
N MET A 239 -0.85 -4.85 -2.49
CA MET A 239 -0.86 -4.77 -3.96
C MET A 239 -0.70 -6.17 -4.58
N PRO A 240 -1.68 -7.08 -4.43
CA PRO A 240 -1.57 -8.45 -4.95
C PRO A 240 -1.33 -8.48 -6.47
N ARG A 241 -1.88 -7.50 -7.21
CA ARG A 241 -1.62 -7.32 -8.65
C ARG A 241 -0.16 -7.01 -9.01
N ASN A 242 0.69 -6.70 -8.02
CA ASN A 242 2.11 -6.50 -8.23
C ASN A 242 2.92 -7.78 -8.04
N ALA A 243 2.33 -8.87 -7.52
CA ALA A 243 2.94 -10.18 -7.56
C ALA A 243 3.25 -10.54 -9.01
N ILE A 244 4.44 -11.08 -9.25
CA ILE A 244 4.81 -11.62 -10.57
C ILE A 244 4.13 -12.99 -10.72
N TRP A 245 4.18 -13.79 -9.65
CA TRP A 245 3.43 -15.03 -9.48
C TRP A 245 3.07 -15.17 -8.00
N GLU A 246 2.07 -16.00 -7.68
CA GLU A 246 1.60 -16.17 -6.30
C GLU A 246 2.11 -17.46 -5.64
N GLU A 247 2.40 -18.50 -6.42
CA GLU A 247 2.76 -19.83 -5.95
C GLU A 247 4.24 -19.94 -5.51
N CYS A 248 4.52 -20.76 -4.49
CA CYS A 248 5.90 -21.17 -4.19
C CYS A 248 6.22 -22.47 -4.93
N PHE A 249 7.28 -22.46 -5.74
CA PHE A 249 7.72 -23.61 -6.51
C PHE A 249 8.93 -24.24 -5.84
N LEU A 250 8.70 -25.34 -5.13
CA LEU A 250 9.78 -26.16 -4.59
C LEU A 250 10.03 -27.30 -5.58
N THR A 251 11.20 -27.37 -6.22
CA THR A 251 11.56 -28.57 -6.99
C THR A 251 12.00 -29.65 -5.97
N PRO A 252 11.23 -30.71 -5.71
CA PRO A 252 11.59 -31.71 -4.71
C PRO A 252 12.80 -32.51 -5.22
N GLY A 253 13.78 -32.75 -4.36
CA GLY A 253 15.02 -33.46 -4.68
C GLY A 253 14.89 -34.96 -5.02
N ASP A 254 13.71 -35.44 -5.41
CA ASP A 254 13.45 -36.87 -5.67
C ASP A 254 12.84 -37.19 -7.05
N MET A 255 12.73 -36.23 -7.96
CA MET A 255 12.41 -36.52 -9.37
C MET A 255 13.22 -35.57 -10.25
N ASP A 256 14.17 -36.13 -11.01
CA ASP A 256 14.98 -35.52 -12.08
C ASP A 256 15.12 -34.00 -12.00
N ALA A 257 16.24 -33.49 -11.45
CA ALA A 257 16.57 -32.07 -11.45
C ALA A 257 16.19 -31.42 -12.81
N HIS A 258 15.11 -30.65 -12.82
CA HIS A 258 14.67 -29.98 -14.03
C HIS A 258 15.53 -28.73 -14.16
N ASP A 259 16.40 -28.71 -15.17
CA ASP A 259 17.19 -27.53 -15.55
C ASP A 259 16.28 -26.35 -15.99
N SER A 260 14.96 -26.55 -16.07
CA SER A 260 13.99 -25.53 -16.45
C SER A 260 12.69 -25.60 -15.65
N LEU A 261 12.18 -24.44 -15.24
CA LEU A 261 10.84 -24.27 -14.66
C LEU A 261 10.02 -23.31 -15.53
N ILE A 262 8.76 -23.65 -15.79
CA ILE A 262 7.81 -22.75 -16.48
C ILE A 262 6.82 -22.20 -15.46
N ILE A 263 6.71 -20.88 -15.38
CA ILE A 263 5.73 -20.16 -14.56
C ILE A 263 4.75 -19.47 -15.51
N GLN A 264 3.48 -19.81 -15.39
CA GLN A 264 2.41 -19.16 -16.13
C GLN A 264 2.08 -17.83 -15.46
N LEU A 265 2.16 -16.73 -16.21
CA LEU A 265 1.83 -15.41 -15.71
C LEU A 265 0.39 -15.04 -16.08
N ASP A 266 -0.32 -14.43 -15.14
CA ASP A 266 -1.67 -13.90 -15.38
C ASP A 266 -1.65 -12.75 -16.40
N PHE A 267 -2.81 -12.50 -17.02
CA PHE A 267 -2.98 -11.35 -17.92
C PHE A 267 -2.62 -10.03 -17.21
N GLU A 268 -1.88 -9.15 -17.91
CA GLU A 268 -1.31 -7.89 -17.38
C GLU A 268 -0.23 -8.03 -16.29
N SER A 269 0.27 -9.24 -16.03
CA SER A 269 1.40 -9.44 -15.12
C SER A 269 2.61 -8.61 -15.55
N LYS A 270 3.01 -7.70 -14.66
CA LYS A 270 4.16 -6.84 -14.89
C LYS A 270 5.45 -7.62 -14.60
N TRP A 271 6.06 -8.21 -15.60
CA TRP A 271 7.32 -8.96 -15.49
C TRP A 271 8.57 -8.07 -15.63
N SER A 272 8.45 -6.90 -16.29
CA SER A 272 9.58 -6.02 -16.62
C SER A 272 9.99 -5.12 -15.45
N ASN A 273 11.28 -4.78 -15.35
CA ASN A 273 11.84 -3.91 -14.32
C ASN A 273 11.58 -4.42 -12.90
N ARG A 274 11.49 -5.75 -12.76
CA ARG A 274 11.20 -6.44 -11.51
C ARG A 274 12.48 -6.90 -10.83
N PHE A 275 12.48 -6.77 -9.51
CA PHE A 275 13.61 -7.11 -8.66
C PHE A 275 13.52 -8.56 -8.20
N PHE A 276 14.67 -9.21 -8.23
CA PHE A 276 14.84 -10.58 -7.80
C PHE A 276 16.08 -10.71 -6.93
N PHE A 277 16.04 -11.72 -6.08
CA PHE A 277 17.12 -12.06 -5.19
C PHE A 277 17.43 -13.54 -5.32
N LEU A 278 18.70 -13.89 -5.14
CA LEU A 278 19.22 -15.24 -5.18
C LEU A 278 19.83 -15.59 -3.84
N GLU A 279 19.59 -16.80 -3.38
CA GLU A 279 20.26 -17.39 -2.23
C GLU A 279 20.95 -18.68 -2.69
N PRO A 280 22.27 -18.66 -2.91
CA PRO A 280 23.00 -19.86 -3.31
C PRO A 280 22.98 -20.89 -2.18
N ALA A 281 22.82 -22.17 -2.54
CA ALA A 281 22.99 -23.26 -1.59
C ALA A 281 24.46 -23.36 -1.12
N ASP A 282 24.68 -24.02 0.02
CA ASP A 282 26.02 -24.22 0.58
C ASP A 282 26.99 -24.84 -0.45
N GLY A 283 28.12 -24.18 -0.69
CA GLY A 283 29.12 -24.64 -1.65
C GLY A 283 28.77 -24.35 -3.12
N CYS A 284 27.73 -23.57 -3.38
CA CYS A 284 27.38 -23.03 -4.70
C CYS A 284 27.64 -21.52 -4.78
N SER A 285 27.92 -21.03 -5.98
CA SER A 285 28.06 -19.60 -6.26
C SER A 285 27.41 -19.23 -7.58
N ILE A 286 26.80 -18.04 -7.64
CA ILE A 286 26.18 -17.53 -8.87
C ILE A 286 27.26 -16.87 -9.73
N VAL A 287 27.36 -17.31 -10.98
CA VAL A 287 28.33 -16.82 -11.96
C VAL A 287 27.72 -15.73 -12.84
N GLU A 288 26.52 -15.97 -13.35
CA GLU A 288 25.87 -15.09 -14.33
C GLU A 288 24.35 -15.21 -14.21
N VAL A 289 23.66 -14.08 -14.37
CA VAL A 289 22.21 -14.06 -14.55
C VAL A 289 21.92 -13.32 -15.85
N ALA A 290 21.21 -13.96 -16.77
CA ALA A 290 20.89 -13.40 -18.07
C ALA A 290 19.40 -13.52 -18.38
N GLN A 291 18.91 -12.60 -19.20
CA GLN A 291 17.55 -12.58 -19.72
C GLN A 291 17.57 -12.69 -21.24
N ARG A 292 16.59 -13.40 -21.80
CA ARG A 292 16.18 -13.21 -23.19
C ARG A 292 14.66 -13.23 -23.28
N HIS A 293 14.13 -12.86 -24.44
CA HIS A 293 12.73 -13.03 -24.77
C HIS A 293 12.57 -13.93 -25.98
N GLU A 294 11.42 -14.57 -26.07
CA GLU A 294 11.05 -15.37 -27.22
C GLU A 294 9.73 -14.87 -27.81
N ASN A 295 9.70 -14.70 -29.13
CA ASN A 295 8.53 -14.25 -29.86
C ASN A 295 7.96 -15.38 -30.72
N ILE A 296 6.64 -15.41 -30.85
CA ILE A 296 5.90 -16.33 -31.71
C ILE A 296 4.97 -15.56 -32.64
N LEU A 297 4.39 -16.26 -33.61
CA LEU A 297 3.27 -15.75 -34.38
C LEU A 297 1.95 -16.15 -33.75
N THR A 298 1.05 -15.18 -33.70
CA THR A 298 -0.35 -15.37 -33.33
C THR A 298 -1.26 -14.76 -34.41
N PHE A 299 -2.43 -15.36 -34.57
CA PHE A 299 -3.43 -14.98 -35.56
C PHE A 299 -4.72 -14.64 -34.82
N PRO A 300 -5.01 -13.35 -34.64
CA PRO A 300 -6.21 -12.92 -33.93
C PRO A 300 -7.46 -13.10 -34.80
N GLY A 301 -8.57 -13.44 -34.15
CA GLY A 301 -9.93 -13.38 -34.65
C GLY A 301 -10.87 -12.76 -33.62
N ASP A 302 -12.12 -12.55 -33.99
CA ASP A 302 -13.18 -12.03 -33.14
C ASP A 302 -13.58 -13.10 -32.09
N GLY A 303 -12.92 -13.05 -30.94
CA GLY A 303 -13.16 -13.96 -29.82
C GLY A 303 -12.46 -15.32 -29.93
N THR A 304 -11.62 -15.51 -30.96
CA THR A 304 -10.77 -16.70 -31.13
C THR A 304 -9.34 -16.28 -31.47
N THR A 305 -8.37 -17.05 -31.01
CA THR A 305 -6.95 -16.80 -31.30
C THR A 305 -6.28 -18.14 -31.57
N CYS A 306 -5.43 -18.20 -32.60
CA CYS A 306 -4.52 -19.32 -32.81
C CYS A 306 -3.07 -18.83 -32.73
N SER A 307 -2.15 -19.67 -32.25
CA SER A 307 -0.74 -19.32 -32.10
C SER A 307 0.15 -20.48 -32.54
N LEU A 308 1.28 -20.16 -33.18
CA LEU A 308 2.28 -21.15 -33.59
C LEU A 308 3.39 -21.23 -32.54
N GLU A 309 3.14 -21.88 -31.41
CA GLU A 309 4.07 -21.85 -30.28
C GLU A 309 5.41 -22.55 -30.56
N ASN A 310 5.40 -23.55 -31.44
CA ASN A 310 6.55 -24.41 -31.72
C ASN A 310 7.19 -24.18 -33.09
N TRP A 311 6.59 -23.35 -33.95
CA TRP A 311 7.07 -23.12 -35.31
C TRP A 311 7.81 -21.79 -35.43
N ASN A 312 9.04 -21.86 -35.95
CA ASN A 312 9.90 -20.71 -36.26
C ASN A 312 10.06 -19.67 -35.15
N ARG A 313 9.95 -20.10 -33.89
CA ARG A 313 10.09 -19.25 -32.70
C ARG A 313 11.37 -18.42 -32.77
N PHE A 314 11.24 -17.12 -32.57
CA PHE A 314 12.37 -16.23 -32.47
C PHE A 314 12.90 -16.23 -31.04
N ALA A 315 14.19 -16.50 -30.85
CA ALA A 315 14.85 -16.39 -29.56
C ALA A 315 15.90 -15.28 -29.63
N ALA A 316 15.72 -14.26 -28.81
CA ALA A 316 16.66 -13.15 -28.75
C ALA A 316 18.02 -13.58 -28.17
N PRO A 317 19.12 -12.86 -28.49
CA PRO A 317 20.39 -13.05 -27.79
C PRO A 317 20.25 -12.83 -26.28
N TRP A 318 21.08 -13.52 -25.50
CA TRP A 318 21.16 -13.32 -24.06
C TRP A 318 21.66 -11.91 -23.72
N ARG A 319 20.93 -11.24 -22.84
CA ARG A 319 21.32 -9.99 -22.18
C ARG A 319 21.72 -10.30 -20.74
N ASP A 320 22.96 -10.00 -20.38
CA ASP A 320 23.41 -10.06 -18.98
C ASP A 320 22.60 -9.06 -18.14
N LEU A 321 22.07 -9.51 -17.01
CA LEU A 321 21.33 -8.68 -16.05
C LEU A 321 22.22 -8.12 -14.95
N HIS A 322 23.50 -8.50 -14.91
CA HIS A 322 24.49 -8.08 -13.93
C HIS A 322 24.02 -8.32 -12.49
N CYS A 323 24.23 -9.53 -12.00
CA CYS A 323 23.91 -9.91 -10.62
C CYS A 323 24.97 -9.36 -9.65
N THR A 324 24.57 -8.47 -8.75
CA THR A 324 25.44 -7.90 -7.71
C THR A 324 24.88 -8.24 -6.34
N GLU A 325 25.71 -8.77 -5.44
CA GLU A 325 25.28 -9.16 -4.09
C GLU A 325 24.05 -10.09 -4.09
N HIS A 326 23.99 -11.00 -5.07
CA HIS A 326 22.87 -11.92 -5.30
C HIS A 326 21.54 -11.24 -5.63
N PHE A 327 21.57 -10.03 -6.16
CA PHE A 327 20.40 -9.28 -6.57
C PHE A 327 20.49 -8.90 -8.05
N PHE A 328 19.35 -8.93 -8.75
CA PHE A 328 19.26 -8.48 -10.13
C PHE A 328 17.87 -7.92 -10.47
N GLN A 329 17.77 -7.23 -11.61
CA GLN A 329 16.53 -6.66 -12.12
C GLN A 329 16.28 -7.08 -13.58
N THR A 330 15.05 -7.48 -13.92
CA THR A 330 14.66 -7.72 -15.31
C THR A 330 14.61 -6.42 -16.11
N VAL A 331 14.82 -6.50 -17.42
CA VAL A 331 14.83 -5.33 -18.30
C VAL A 331 13.61 -5.34 -19.22
N SER A 332 12.97 -4.19 -19.38
CA SER A 332 11.86 -4.02 -20.33
C SER A 332 12.30 -4.15 -21.80
N LEU A 333 11.41 -4.67 -22.65
CA LEU A 333 11.60 -4.69 -24.10
C LEU A 333 11.10 -3.40 -24.74
N ASN A 334 11.83 -2.92 -25.74
CA ASN A 334 11.38 -1.83 -26.60
C ASN A 334 10.46 -2.33 -27.73
N ALA A 335 9.85 -1.40 -28.48
CA ALA A 335 8.88 -1.73 -29.52
C ALA A 335 9.47 -2.57 -30.69
N ASP A 336 10.76 -2.38 -30.99
CA ASP A 336 11.43 -3.13 -32.05
C ASP A 336 11.71 -4.57 -31.60
N GLU A 337 12.22 -4.75 -30.38
CA GLU A 337 12.46 -6.07 -29.77
C GLU A 337 11.17 -6.91 -29.69
N LYS A 338 10.03 -6.27 -29.36
CA LYS A 338 8.72 -6.93 -29.32
C LYS A 338 8.21 -7.42 -30.69
N ARG A 339 8.71 -6.84 -31.79
CA ARG A 339 8.28 -7.16 -33.17
C ARG A 339 9.28 -8.02 -33.92
N GLN A 340 10.42 -8.34 -33.31
CA GLN A 340 11.43 -9.18 -33.95
C GLN A 340 10.90 -10.60 -34.18
N PHE A 341 11.08 -11.09 -35.40
CA PHE A 341 10.76 -12.46 -35.76
C PHE A 341 11.69 -12.93 -36.88
N ASN A 342 11.86 -14.24 -37.01
CA ASN A 342 12.65 -14.82 -38.10
C ASN A 342 11.96 -14.57 -39.45
N ALA A 343 12.73 -14.35 -40.51
CA ALA A 343 12.17 -14.29 -41.86
C ALA A 343 11.57 -15.66 -42.23
N PHE A 344 10.48 -15.64 -42.99
CA PHE A 344 9.80 -16.84 -43.49
C PHE A 344 9.15 -16.57 -44.85
N GLU A 345 8.92 -17.63 -45.61
CA GLU A 345 8.16 -17.57 -46.87
C GLU A 345 6.67 -17.81 -46.62
N GLN A 346 5.80 -17.16 -47.40
CA GLN A 346 4.34 -17.24 -47.18
C GLN A 346 3.79 -18.68 -47.29
N GLY A 347 4.36 -19.50 -48.18
CA GLY A 347 3.95 -20.90 -48.33
C GLY A 347 4.29 -21.76 -47.10
N GLU A 348 5.38 -21.46 -46.41
CA GLU A 348 5.79 -22.17 -45.18
C GLU A 348 4.88 -21.77 -44.01
N LEU A 349 4.54 -20.48 -43.91
CA LEU A 349 3.59 -19.98 -42.92
C LEU A 349 2.22 -20.61 -43.08
N LEU A 350 1.71 -20.70 -44.32
CA LEU A 350 0.41 -21.32 -44.59
C LEU A 350 0.39 -22.79 -44.17
N ALA A 351 1.43 -23.56 -44.51
CA ALA A 351 1.51 -24.97 -44.11
C ALA A 351 1.56 -25.15 -42.59
N ALA A 352 2.28 -24.27 -41.88
CA ALA A 352 2.35 -24.30 -40.42
C ALA A 352 1.02 -23.88 -39.77
N PHE A 353 0.37 -22.86 -40.32
CA PHE A 353 -0.98 -22.45 -39.92
C PHE A 353 -1.97 -23.60 -40.07
N GLU A 354 -2.02 -24.26 -41.24
CA GLU A 354 -2.98 -25.33 -41.49
C GLU A 354 -2.78 -26.55 -40.58
N ALA A 355 -1.52 -26.80 -40.19
CA ALA A 355 -1.18 -27.90 -39.28
C ALA A 355 -1.63 -27.65 -37.84
N GLU A 356 -1.55 -26.41 -37.35
CA GLU A 356 -1.84 -26.06 -35.95
C GLU A 356 -3.26 -25.50 -35.76
N CYS A 357 -3.67 -24.59 -36.65
CA CYS A 357 -4.91 -23.82 -36.58
C CYS A 357 -6.06 -24.43 -37.40
N GLY A 358 -5.76 -25.39 -38.28
CA GLY A 358 -6.72 -25.99 -39.21
C GLY A 358 -6.75 -25.32 -40.58
N ALA A 359 -7.48 -25.92 -41.52
CA ALA A 359 -7.52 -25.49 -42.91
C ALA A 359 -7.99 -24.04 -43.05
N TYR A 360 -7.28 -23.25 -43.86
CA TYR A 360 -7.66 -21.89 -44.18
C TYR A 360 -8.66 -21.86 -45.34
N ASP A 361 -9.81 -21.18 -45.15
CA ASP A 361 -10.80 -20.93 -46.19
C ASP A 361 -10.82 -19.43 -46.56
N PRO A 362 -10.46 -19.06 -47.81
CA PRO A 362 -10.51 -17.68 -48.27
C PRO A 362 -11.90 -17.02 -48.20
N GLU A 363 -12.99 -17.80 -48.19
CA GLU A 363 -14.35 -17.27 -48.07
C GLU A 363 -14.61 -16.70 -46.66
N ASP A 364 -13.86 -17.14 -45.64
CA ASP A 364 -14.03 -16.67 -44.26
C ASP A 364 -13.56 -15.23 -44.07
N ASP A 365 -12.61 -14.75 -44.90
CA ASP A 365 -12.13 -13.36 -44.90
C ASP A 365 -13.22 -12.35 -45.37
N HIS A 366 -14.33 -12.83 -45.93
CA HIS A 366 -15.47 -12.02 -46.36
C HIS A 366 -16.64 -12.02 -45.36
N THR A 367 -16.49 -12.74 -44.25
CA THR A 367 -17.53 -12.77 -43.21
C THR A 367 -17.44 -11.53 -42.32
N LEU A 368 -18.53 -11.22 -41.61
CA LEU A 368 -18.60 -10.09 -40.67
C LEU A 368 -17.77 -10.34 -39.39
N ILE A 369 -17.24 -11.54 -39.21
CA ILE A 369 -16.52 -12.01 -38.02
C ILE A 369 -15.09 -12.28 -38.47
N ALA A 370 -14.10 -11.59 -37.90
CA ALA A 370 -12.71 -11.89 -38.19
C ALA A 370 -12.37 -13.29 -37.67
N VAL A 371 -11.84 -14.17 -38.51
CA VAL A 371 -11.27 -15.46 -38.09
C VAL A 371 -9.74 -15.40 -38.14
N PRO A 372 -9.03 -16.23 -37.35
CA PRO A 372 -7.59 -16.36 -37.46
C PRO A 372 -7.17 -16.62 -38.92
N SER A 373 -6.26 -15.80 -39.45
CA SER A 373 -5.86 -15.84 -40.86
C SER A 373 -4.34 -15.80 -41.01
N PRO A 374 -3.73 -16.67 -41.85
CA PRO A 374 -2.29 -16.69 -42.09
C PRO A 374 -1.78 -15.45 -42.83
N TYR A 375 -2.67 -14.58 -43.32
CA TYR A 375 -2.33 -13.33 -43.99
C TYR A 375 -2.32 -12.11 -43.06
N SER A 376 -2.75 -12.29 -41.81
CA SER A 376 -2.73 -11.25 -40.78
C SER A 376 -2.02 -11.71 -39.49
N PRO A 377 -0.77 -12.21 -39.57
CA PRO A 377 -0.02 -12.59 -38.38
C PRO A 377 0.35 -11.37 -37.54
N LEU A 378 0.33 -11.55 -36.22
CA LEU A 378 0.93 -10.65 -35.25
C LEU A 378 2.12 -11.35 -34.60
N VAL A 379 3.23 -10.63 -34.47
CA VAL A 379 4.34 -11.06 -33.64
C VAL A 379 4.03 -10.65 -32.20
N VAL A 380 4.11 -11.62 -31.29
CA VAL A 380 3.91 -11.38 -29.85
C VAL A 380 5.04 -11.99 -29.04
N VAL A 381 5.31 -11.39 -27.88
CA VAL A 381 6.26 -11.94 -26.91
C VAL A 381 5.57 -13.08 -26.17
N ASP A 382 6.06 -14.30 -26.37
CA ASP A 382 5.49 -15.50 -25.76
C ASP A 382 5.98 -15.69 -24.32
N CYS A 383 7.29 -15.49 -24.11
CA CYS A 383 7.88 -15.68 -22.80
C CYS A 383 9.13 -14.82 -22.59
N ILE A 384 9.43 -14.62 -21.30
CA ILE A 384 10.70 -14.08 -20.83
C ILE A 384 11.45 -15.20 -20.15
N VAL A 385 12.68 -15.43 -20.59
CA VAL A 385 13.52 -16.52 -20.12
C VAL A 385 14.65 -15.94 -19.30
N LEU A 386 14.69 -16.33 -18.03
CA LEU A 386 15.78 -16.04 -17.11
C LEU A 386 16.71 -17.26 -17.03
N ARG A 387 18.01 -17.04 -17.19
CA ARG A 387 19.04 -18.07 -17.01
C ARG A 387 19.92 -17.69 -15.85
N VAL A 388 20.13 -18.64 -14.95
CA VAL A 388 21.06 -18.52 -13.82
C VAL A 388 22.15 -19.57 -14.01
N ARG A 389 23.39 -19.11 -14.20
CA ARG A 389 24.57 -19.98 -14.25
C ARG A 389 25.24 -19.98 -12.89
N PHE A 390 25.65 -21.15 -12.44
CA PHE A 390 26.24 -21.35 -11.13
C PHE A 390 27.45 -22.28 -11.19
N GLU A 391 28.30 -22.20 -10.17
CA GLU A 391 29.38 -23.15 -9.90
C GLU A 391 29.11 -23.85 -8.58
N SER A 392 29.26 -25.17 -8.58
CA SER A 392 29.15 -26.04 -7.41
C SER A 392 30.44 -26.84 -7.20
N GLN A 393 30.51 -27.60 -6.11
CA GLN A 393 31.62 -28.52 -5.85
C GLN A 393 31.79 -29.64 -6.91
N ILE A 394 30.76 -29.90 -7.71
CA ILE A 394 30.72 -30.98 -8.72
C ILE A 394 30.99 -30.42 -10.14
N GLY A 395 30.96 -29.10 -10.32
CA GLY A 395 31.14 -28.42 -11.60
C GLY A 395 30.19 -27.23 -11.78
N GLY A 396 30.26 -26.60 -12.95
CA GLY A 396 29.33 -25.55 -13.36
C GLY A 396 28.04 -26.12 -13.95
N GLY A 397 26.93 -25.41 -13.75
CA GLY A 397 25.61 -25.75 -14.27
C GLY A 397 24.80 -24.50 -14.65
N GLU A 398 23.63 -24.71 -15.23
CA GLU A 398 22.67 -23.65 -15.54
C GLU A 398 21.24 -24.10 -15.30
N ASN A 399 20.45 -23.23 -14.68
CA ASN A 399 19.00 -23.41 -14.55
C ASN A 399 18.28 -22.26 -15.27
N VAL A 400 17.10 -22.57 -15.80
CA VAL A 400 16.28 -21.66 -16.60
C VAL A 400 14.90 -21.51 -15.98
N ILE A 401 14.41 -20.29 -15.92
CA ILE A 401 13.05 -19.98 -15.48
C ILE A 401 12.34 -19.27 -16.64
N ILE A 402 11.25 -19.84 -17.10
CA ILE A 402 10.47 -19.36 -18.23
C ILE A 402 9.20 -18.73 -17.67
N LEU A 403 9.11 -17.40 -17.76
CA LEU A 403 7.92 -16.64 -17.45
C LEU A 403 7.04 -16.59 -18.72
N LYS A 404 6.05 -17.48 -18.80
CA LYS A 404 5.13 -17.59 -19.94
C LYS A 404 4.06 -16.51 -19.83
N LEU A 405 3.95 -15.65 -20.84
CA LEU A 405 3.05 -14.50 -20.84
C LEU A 405 1.68 -14.91 -21.35
N ALA A 406 0.62 -14.58 -20.61
CA ALA A 406 -0.74 -14.73 -21.11
C ALA A 406 -0.97 -13.82 -22.32
N SER A 407 -1.15 -14.44 -23.49
CA SER A 407 -1.60 -13.80 -24.74
C SER A 407 -0.80 -12.55 -25.17
N GLY A 408 0.53 -12.53 -24.97
CA GLY A 408 1.41 -11.69 -25.78
C GLY A 408 1.49 -10.18 -25.50
N CYS A 409 1.27 -9.73 -24.25
CA CYS A 409 1.31 -8.30 -23.85
C CYS A 409 2.67 -7.58 -23.97
#